data_AF-A0A1F1DW13-F1
#
_entry.id   AF-A0A1F1DW13-F1
#
_cell.length_a   1.000
_cell.length_b   1.000
_cell.length_c   1.000
_cell.angle_alpha   90.00
_cell.angle_beta   90.00
_cell.angle_gamma   90.00
#
_symmetry.space_group_name_H-M   'P 1'
#
loop_
_entity.id
_entity.type
_entity.pdbx_description
1 polymer ?
#
loop_
_entity_poly.entity_id
_entity_poly.type
_entity_poly.pdbx_seq_one_letter_code
_entity_poly.pdbx_strand_id
1 'polypeptide(L)'
;MNRERYTPDLISALGPDEVFVFGSNALGHHGGGAALQAFERFGAEWGMGEGPSGRTYAIPTLDATHHRVTEEQLTESLRRFIAYVRQHPRNTFYLTLIGCGIVGWEPATVRRLLWQSIGDESQLPDNLILPRAFSRKEGDSE
;
A
#
# COMPACT_ATOMS: atom_id res chain seq x y z
N MET A 1 1.98 -23.37 -6.16
CA MET A 1 1.47 -22.14 -6.82
C MET A 1 2.61 -21.15 -6.83
N ASN A 2 2.96 -20.60 -8.00
CA ASN A 2 3.92 -19.49 -8.06
C ASN A 2 3.27 -18.29 -7.37
N ARG A 3 3.78 -17.91 -6.19
CA ARG A 3 3.45 -16.61 -5.59
C ARG A 3 3.95 -15.54 -6.56
N GLU A 4 3.13 -14.55 -6.86
CA GLU A 4 3.55 -13.40 -7.67
C GLU A 4 4.74 -12.74 -6.97
N ARG A 5 5.83 -12.54 -7.72
CA ARG A 5 7.07 -11.99 -7.16
C ARG A 5 6.95 -10.50 -6.83
N TYR A 6 6.11 -9.78 -7.58
CA TYR A 6 5.88 -8.35 -7.44
C TYR A 6 4.42 -8.01 -7.72
N THR A 7 3.94 -6.92 -7.13
CA THR A 7 2.62 -6.38 -7.42
C THR A 7 2.56 -5.98 -8.90
N PRO A 8 1.55 -6.44 -9.66
CA PRO A 8 1.36 -5.99 -11.04
C PRO A 8 1.13 -4.48 -11.11
N ASP A 9 1.65 -3.83 -12.16
CA ASP A 9 1.44 -2.37 -12.36
C ASP A 9 -0.05 -2.02 -12.52
N LEU A 10 -0.86 -2.96 -12.99
CA LEU A 10 -2.30 -2.84 -13.12
C LEU A 10 -3.01 -4.05 -12.49
N ILE A 11 -3.74 -3.81 -11.41
CA ILE A 11 -4.60 -4.81 -10.76
C ILE A 11 -6.03 -4.58 -11.25
N SER A 12 -6.49 -5.37 -12.22
CA SER A 12 -7.83 -5.20 -12.81
C SER A 12 -8.93 -5.93 -12.03
N ALA A 13 -8.58 -6.96 -11.27
CA ALA A 13 -9.46 -7.77 -10.46
C ALA A 13 -8.72 -8.30 -9.22
N LEU A 14 -9.47 -8.70 -8.20
CA LEU A 14 -8.97 -9.37 -7.00
C LEU A 14 -9.66 -10.73 -6.84
N GLY A 15 -8.87 -11.74 -6.48
CA GLY A 15 -9.33 -13.01 -5.96
C GLY A 15 -10.07 -12.88 -4.62
N PRO A 16 -10.60 -13.99 -4.08
CA PRO A 16 -11.40 -13.97 -2.85
C PRO A 16 -10.66 -13.45 -1.61
N ASP A 17 -9.38 -13.79 -1.46
CA ASP A 17 -8.56 -13.46 -0.29
C ASP A 17 -7.56 -12.32 -0.57
N GLU A 18 -7.63 -11.70 -1.75
CA GLU A 18 -6.71 -10.66 -2.17
C GLU A 18 -7.19 -9.27 -1.74
N VAL A 19 -6.26 -8.45 -1.30
CA VAL A 19 -6.50 -7.12 -0.75
C VAL A 19 -5.68 -6.09 -1.53
N PHE A 20 -6.36 -5.09 -2.08
CA PHE A 20 -5.72 -3.97 -2.77
C PHE A 20 -5.29 -2.89 -1.77
N VAL A 21 -3.99 -2.59 -1.70
CA VAL A 21 -3.45 -1.63 -0.73
C VAL A 21 -3.04 -0.35 -1.44
N PHE A 22 -3.61 0.78 -1.03
CA PHE A 22 -3.54 2.04 -1.77
C PHE A 22 -3.27 3.25 -0.87
N GLY A 23 -2.76 4.32 -1.48
CA GLY A 23 -2.59 5.61 -0.81
C GLY A 23 -3.89 6.40 -0.79
N SER A 24 -4.28 6.93 0.37
CA SER A 24 -5.47 7.77 0.58
C SER A 24 -5.09 9.13 1.17
N ASN A 25 -6.04 10.07 1.21
CA ASN A 25 -5.99 11.17 2.17
C ASN A 25 -6.66 10.77 3.50
N ALA A 26 -6.32 11.49 4.58
CA ALA A 26 -6.83 11.21 5.92
C ALA A 26 -8.36 11.34 6.06
N LEU A 27 -9.03 12.05 5.13
CA LEU A 27 -10.50 12.16 5.10
C LEU A 27 -11.18 11.02 4.32
N GLY A 28 -10.43 10.14 3.67
CA GLY A 28 -11.00 9.06 2.85
C GLY A 28 -11.72 9.53 1.59
N HIS A 29 -11.35 10.68 1.03
CA HIS A 29 -11.90 11.16 -0.24
C HIS A 29 -11.17 10.50 -1.41
N HIS A 30 -11.70 9.40 -1.91
CA HIS A 30 -11.07 8.55 -2.91
C HIS A 30 -11.32 9.03 -4.36
N GLY A 31 -10.98 10.28 -4.66
CA GLY A 31 -11.36 10.95 -5.92
C GLY A 31 -10.40 10.76 -7.11
N GLY A 32 -9.27 10.06 -6.95
CA GLY A 32 -8.32 9.90 -8.06
C GLY A 32 -7.33 8.76 -7.90
N GLY A 33 -6.72 8.36 -9.03
CA GLY A 33 -5.67 7.33 -9.09
C GLY A 33 -6.09 6.00 -8.49
N ALA A 34 -5.17 5.37 -7.75
CA ALA A 34 -5.41 4.09 -7.07
C ALA A 34 -6.56 4.17 -6.04
N ALA A 35 -6.77 5.33 -5.41
CA ALA A 35 -7.87 5.49 -4.45
C ALA A 35 -9.24 5.40 -5.14
N LEU A 36 -9.41 6.06 -6.28
CA LEU A 36 -10.65 5.96 -7.06
C LEU A 36 -10.90 4.52 -7.53
N GLN A 37 -9.86 3.83 -8.00
CA GLN A 37 -9.96 2.43 -8.37
C GLN A 37 -10.40 1.54 -7.18
N ALA A 38 -9.82 1.76 -6.00
CA ALA A 38 -10.17 1.05 -4.78
C ALA A 38 -11.65 1.23 -4.44
N PHE A 39 -12.16 2.47 -4.53
CA PHE A 39 -13.56 2.81 -4.30
C PHE A 39 -14.49 2.17 -5.34
N GLU A 40 -14.23 2.36 -6.63
CA GLU A 40 -15.12 1.94 -7.71
C GLU A 40 -15.17 0.41 -7.90
N ARG A 41 -14.08 -0.31 -7.60
CA ARG A 41 -13.93 -1.72 -7.99
C ARG A 41 -13.76 -2.71 -6.84
N PHE A 42 -13.14 -2.27 -5.74
CA PHE A 42 -12.70 -3.17 -4.68
C PHE A 42 -13.41 -2.93 -3.35
N GLY A 43 -14.32 -1.95 -3.31
CA GLY A 43 -15.20 -1.69 -2.18
C GLY A 43 -14.55 -0.89 -1.07
N ALA A 44 -13.56 -0.05 -1.37
CA ALA A 44 -13.13 0.95 -0.40
C ALA A 44 -14.31 1.85 -0.05
N GLU A 45 -14.46 2.19 1.23
CA GLU A 45 -15.57 3.02 1.70
C GLU A 45 -15.20 4.51 1.68
N TRP A 46 -16.09 5.35 1.15
CA TRP A 46 -15.89 6.79 1.19
C TRP A 46 -15.84 7.29 2.64
N GLY A 47 -14.85 8.11 2.98
CA GLY A 47 -14.62 8.57 4.36
C GLY A 47 -13.63 7.73 5.15
N MET A 48 -13.19 6.57 4.64
CA MET A 48 -12.22 5.70 5.30
C MET A 48 -10.78 6.02 4.85
N GLY A 49 -10.14 6.95 5.55
CA GLY A 49 -8.78 7.42 5.21
C GLY A 49 -7.63 6.47 5.55
N GLU A 50 -7.85 5.54 6.48
CA GLU A 50 -6.87 4.54 6.88
C GLU A 50 -7.56 3.23 7.29
N GLY A 51 -6.92 2.09 7.00
CA GLY A 51 -7.35 0.78 7.47
C GLY A 51 -8.16 -0.03 6.45
N PRO A 52 -8.69 -1.18 6.87
CA PRO A 52 -9.42 -2.07 5.97
C PRO A 52 -10.83 -1.56 5.64
N SER A 53 -11.22 -1.69 4.38
CA SER A 53 -12.62 -1.55 3.92
C SER A 53 -12.84 -2.35 2.64
N GLY A 54 -13.95 -3.08 2.53
CA GLY A 54 -14.18 -4.02 1.44
C GLY A 54 -13.02 -5.01 1.26
N ARG A 55 -12.48 -5.11 0.04
CA ARG A 55 -11.25 -5.87 -0.27
C ARG A 55 -10.03 -4.97 -0.42
N THR A 56 -9.92 -3.96 0.44
CA THR A 56 -8.88 -2.94 0.36
C THR A 56 -8.28 -2.63 1.73
N TYR A 57 -7.10 -2.00 1.72
CA TYR A 57 -6.51 -1.35 2.88
C TYR A 57 -5.98 0.04 2.48
N ALA A 58 -6.47 1.09 3.14
CA ALA A 58 -6.05 2.46 2.90
C ALA A 58 -4.84 2.85 3.77
N ILE A 59 -3.86 3.51 3.18
CA ILE A 59 -2.71 4.11 3.88
C ILE A 59 -2.72 5.63 3.64
N PRO A 60 -2.83 6.48 4.67
CA PRO A 60 -2.86 7.92 4.49
C PRO A 60 -1.50 8.45 4.02
N THR A 61 -1.48 9.09 2.86
CA THR A 61 -0.32 9.77 2.27
C THR A 61 -0.51 11.29 2.18
N LEU A 62 -1.75 11.76 2.37
CA LEU A 62 -2.12 13.15 2.56
C LEU A 62 -2.85 13.31 3.90
N ASP A 63 -2.64 14.45 4.56
CA ASP A 63 -3.38 14.85 5.76
C ASP A 63 -4.80 15.35 5.41
N ALA A 64 -5.55 15.78 6.44
CA ALA A 64 -6.92 16.27 6.28
C ALA A 64 -7.02 17.60 5.50
N THR A 65 -5.90 18.29 5.32
CA THR A 65 -5.78 19.54 4.56
C THR A 65 -5.24 19.31 3.14
N HIS A 66 -5.08 18.05 2.73
CA HIS A 66 -4.49 17.63 1.45
C HIS A 66 -3.02 17.99 1.27
N HIS A 67 -2.29 18.23 2.36
CA HIS A 67 -0.83 18.30 2.32
C HIS A 67 -0.23 16.90 2.50
N ARG A 68 0.95 16.69 1.94
CA ARG A 68 1.71 15.45 2.14
C ARG A 68 1.98 15.25 3.62
N VAL A 69 1.68 14.04 4.13
CA VAL A 69 2.05 13.66 5.50
C VAL A 69 3.57 13.70 5.67
N THR A 70 4.06 13.79 6.91
CA THR A 70 5.50 13.70 7.18
C THR A 70 6.02 12.27 6.99
N GLU A 71 7.34 12.10 6.91
CA GLU A 71 7.94 10.76 6.84
C GLU A 71 7.61 9.93 8.10
N GLU A 72 7.54 10.57 9.26
CA GLU A 72 7.16 9.93 10.53
C GLU A 72 5.70 9.45 10.50
N GLN A 73 4.77 10.28 10.02
CA GLN A 73 3.36 9.91 9.90
C GLN A 73 3.15 8.76 8.91
N LEU A 74 3.85 8.79 7.76
CA LEU A 74 3.80 7.68 6.79
C LEU A 74 4.42 6.40 7.37
N THR A 75 5.55 6.51 8.08
CA THR A 75 6.19 5.36 8.76
C THR A 75 5.26 4.73 9.79
N GLU A 76 4.56 5.52 10.58
CA GLU A 76 3.63 5.02 11.60
C GLU A 76 2.42 4.31 10.96
N SER A 77 1.91 4.85 9.86
CA SER A 77 0.85 4.22 9.07
C SER A 77 1.31 2.90 8.43
N LEU A 78 2.54 2.85 7.92
CA LEU A 78 3.17 1.64 7.40
C LEU A 78 3.35 0.58 8.48
N ARG A 79 3.75 0.95 9.70
CA ARG A 79 3.84 0.01 10.83
C ARG A 79 2.50 -0.62 11.17
N ARG A 80 1.43 0.19 11.24
CA ARG A 80 0.07 -0.31 11.47
C ARG A 80 -0.37 -1.26 10.35
N PHE A 81 -0.10 -0.91 9.10
CA PHE A 81 -0.35 -1.78 7.95
C PHE A 81 0.40 -3.11 8.06
N ILE A 82 1.72 -3.10 8.31
CA ILE A 82 2.52 -4.33 8.43
C ILE A 82 2.02 -5.20 9.60
N ALA A 83 1.62 -4.59 10.72
CA ALA A 83 1.01 -5.32 11.82
C ALA A 83 -0.32 -5.97 11.41
N TYR A 84 -1.16 -5.27 10.64
CA TYR A 84 -2.41 -5.81 10.10
C TYR A 84 -2.15 -7.00 9.18
N VAL A 85 -1.21 -6.88 8.24
CA VAL A 85 -0.84 -7.97 7.32
C VAL A 85 -0.45 -9.24 8.08
N ARG A 86 0.35 -9.10 9.14
CA ARG A 86 0.81 -10.23 9.98
C ARG A 86 -0.34 -10.91 10.73
N GLN A 87 -1.38 -10.16 11.10
CA GLN A 87 -2.58 -10.70 11.76
C GLN A 87 -3.55 -11.40 10.80
N HIS A 88 -3.36 -11.23 9.48
CA HIS A 88 -4.24 -11.75 8.44
C HIS A 88 -3.51 -12.68 7.45
N PRO A 89 -2.91 -13.80 7.93
CA PRO A 89 -2.06 -14.66 7.11
C PRO A 89 -2.79 -15.39 5.98
N ARG A 90 -4.13 -15.37 5.97
CA ARG A 90 -4.96 -15.94 4.88
C ARG A 90 -5.14 -14.98 3.71
N ASN A 91 -4.93 -13.69 3.91
CA ASN A 91 -5.08 -12.69 2.87
C ASN A 91 -3.76 -12.44 2.14
N THR A 92 -3.81 -12.15 0.85
CA THR A 92 -2.67 -11.67 0.05
C THR A 92 -2.83 -10.17 -0.17
N PHE A 93 -1.86 -9.37 0.27
CA PHE A 93 -1.90 -7.92 0.17
C PHE A 93 -1.05 -7.45 -0.99
N TYR A 94 -1.66 -6.74 -1.93
CA TYR A 94 -0.99 -6.15 -3.07
C TYR A 94 -0.72 -4.66 -2.82
N LEU A 95 0.53 -4.34 -2.46
CA LEU A 95 0.94 -2.97 -2.24
C LEU A 95 1.16 -2.25 -3.57
N THR A 96 0.43 -1.16 -3.79
CA THR A 96 0.65 -0.28 -4.94
C THR A 96 1.81 0.70 -4.68
N LEU A 97 2.17 1.51 -5.68
CA LEU A 97 3.11 2.63 -5.53
C LEU A 97 2.48 3.78 -4.71
N ILE A 98 2.18 3.50 -3.44
CA ILE A 98 1.47 4.40 -2.52
C ILE A 98 2.18 5.76 -2.45
N GLY A 99 1.43 6.83 -2.66
CA GLY A 99 1.95 8.20 -2.60
C GLY A 99 2.81 8.63 -3.79
N CYS A 100 3.25 7.73 -4.68
CA CYS A 100 4.17 8.08 -5.78
C CYS A 100 3.49 8.67 -7.03
N GLY A 101 2.17 8.53 -7.15
CA GLY A 101 1.38 9.13 -8.23
C GLY A 101 1.07 10.60 -7.95
N ILE A 102 -0.21 10.90 -7.70
CA ILE A 102 -0.73 12.27 -7.54
C ILE A 102 -0.02 13.05 -6.41
N VAL A 103 0.36 12.36 -5.32
CA VAL A 103 1.00 13.00 -4.15
C VAL A 103 2.49 13.32 -4.39
N GLY A 104 3.14 12.64 -5.33
CA GLY A 104 4.52 12.92 -5.71
C GLY A 104 5.58 12.54 -4.68
N TRP A 105 5.36 11.49 -3.88
CA TRP A 105 6.46 10.89 -3.12
C TRP A 105 7.45 10.19 -4.04
N GLU A 106 8.75 10.43 -3.84
CA GLU A 106 9.79 9.66 -4.51
C GLU A 106 9.70 8.17 -4.14
N PRO A 107 9.66 7.23 -5.12
CA PRO A 107 9.59 5.80 -4.82
C PRO A 107 10.71 5.31 -3.90
N ALA A 108 11.92 5.85 -4.06
CA ALA A 108 13.06 5.52 -3.20
C ALA A 108 12.84 5.92 -1.73
N THR A 109 12.13 7.02 -1.49
CA THR A 109 11.77 7.47 -0.15
C THR A 109 10.72 6.56 0.46
N VAL A 110 9.62 6.26 -0.25
CA VAL A 110 8.59 5.35 0.26
C VAL A 110 9.16 3.95 0.53
N ARG A 111 10.01 3.44 -0.38
CA ARG A 111 10.78 2.21 -0.19
C ARG A 111 11.57 2.24 1.12
N ARG A 112 12.35 3.29 1.37
CA ARG A 112 13.14 3.45 2.60
C ARG A 112 12.26 3.37 3.84
N LEU A 113 11.16 4.12 3.88
CA LEU A 113 10.24 4.15 5.03
C LEU A 113 9.53 2.80 5.24
N LEU A 114 9.16 2.12 4.16
CA LEU A 114 8.61 0.77 4.21
C LEU A 114 9.60 -0.21 4.85
N TRP A 115 10.85 -0.23 4.40
CA TRP A 115 11.87 -1.11 4.97
C TRP A 115 12.23 -0.74 6.42
N GLN A 116 12.20 0.54 6.79
CA GLN A 116 12.30 0.97 8.20
C GLN A 116 11.14 0.46 9.06
N SER A 117 9.95 0.30 8.47
CA SER A 117 8.76 -0.23 9.16
C SER A 117 8.75 -1.75 9.27
N ILE A 118 9.38 -2.44 8.32
CA ILE A 118 9.52 -3.91 8.31
C ILE A 118 10.70 -4.37 9.18
N GLY A 119 11.82 -3.66 9.12
CA GLY A 119 13.11 -4.05 9.68
C GLY A 119 14.01 -4.64 8.59
N ASP A 120 14.00 -5.96 8.42
CA ASP A 120 14.79 -6.65 7.41
C ASP A 120 13.99 -7.69 6.59
N GLU A 121 14.66 -8.39 5.68
CA GLU A 121 14.02 -9.31 4.71
C GLU A 121 13.45 -10.54 5.41
N SER A 122 14.01 -10.95 6.55
CA SER A 122 13.44 -12.02 7.39
C SER A 122 12.14 -11.61 8.08
N GLN A 123 11.85 -10.31 8.15
CA GLN A 123 10.65 -9.76 8.77
C GLN A 123 9.57 -9.35 7.76
N LEU A 124 9.85 -9.44 6.46
CA LEU A 124 8.86 -9.20 5.41
C LEU A 124 7.74 -10.26 5.51
N PRO A 125 6.46 -9.87 5.65
CA PRO A 125 5.37 -10.84 5.66
C PRO A 125 5.26 -11.55 4.31
N ASP A 126 5.20 -12.88 4.36
CA ASP A 126 5.04 -13.79 3.22
C ASP A 126 3.82 -13.51 2.32
N ASN A 127 2.82 -12.85 2.90
CA ASN A 127 1.55 -12.52 2.26
C ASN A 127 1.46 -11.04 1.86
N LEU A 128 2.58 -10.31 1.88
CA LEU A 128 2.71 -8.97 1.34
C LEU A 128 3.47 -9.00 0.02
N ILE A 129 2.78 -8.69 -1.06
CA ILE A 129 3.38 -8.54 -2.39
C ILE A 129 3.73 -7.06 -2.59
N LEU A 130 5.01 -6.81 -2.88
CA LEU A 130 5.56 -5.46 -3.05
C LEU A 130 5.65 -5.09 -4.53
N PRO A 131 5.49 -3.80 -4.90
CA PRO A 131 5.83 -3.36 -6.24
C PRO A 131 7.36 -3.46 -6.41
N ARG A 132 7.83 -3.70 -7.63
CA ARG A 132 9.27 -3.88 -7.93
C ARG A 132 10.12 -2.72 -7.40
N ALA A 133 9.61 -1.49 -7.52
CA ALA A 133 10.28 -0.27 -7.04
C ALA A 133 10.50 -0.23 -5.53
N PHE A 134 9.77 -1.02 -4.74
CA PHE A 134 9.93 -1.11 -3.28
C PHE A 134 10.70 -2.35 -2.84
N SER A 135 11.17 -3.18 -3.78
CA SER A 135 12.01 -4.34 -3.45
C SER A 135 13.32 -3.91 -2.78
N ARG A 136 13.87 -4.77 -1.90
CA ARG A 136 15.09 -4.48 -1.14
C ARG A 136 16.34 -4.41 -2.03
N LYS A 137 16.36 -5.18 -3.11
CA LYS A 137 17.51 -5.28 -4.01
C LYS A 137 17.47 -4.10 -4.97
N GLU A 138 18.46 -3.23 -4.89
CA GLU A 138 18.74 -2.29 -5.98
C GLU A 138 19.26 -3.07 -7.19
N GLY A 139 18.57 -2.95 -8.32
CA GLY A 139 19.03 -3.44 -9.61
C GLY A 139 18.72 -4.90 -9.90
N ASP A 140 17.51 -5.17 -10.39
CA ASP A 140 17.34 -6.11 -11.50
C ASP A 140 16.79 -5.25 -12.66
N SER A 141 17.70 -4.51 -13.31
CA SER A 141 17.46 -3.99 -14.65
C SER A 141 17.42 -5.22 -15.57
N GLU A 142 16.26 -5.53 -16.14
CA GLU A 142 16.20 -6.31 -17.38
C GLU A 142 16.64 -5.43 -18.56
#